data_AF-A0A4R6AUC4-F1
#
_entry.id   AF-A0A4R6AUC4-F1
#
_cell.length_a   1.000
_cell.length_b   1.000
_cell.length_c   1.000
_cell.angle_alpha   90.00
_cell.angle_beta   90.00
_cell.angle_gamma   90.00
#
_symmetry.space_group_name_H-M   'P 1'
#
loop_
_entity.id
_entity.type
_entity.pdbx_description
1 polymer ?
#
loop_
_entity_poly.entity_id
_entity_poly.type
_entity_poly.pdbx_seq_one_letter_code
_entity_poly.pdbx_strand_id
1 'polypeptide(L)'
;MTGDELRAHRVTHGLSRRALAALADLHPDTVKYWERKPTVDLRGYAPDKLMRALGAAHLSSRGVYSSLEPRGIFGTFTRARGGVLQFAVISAAASHGPISCGARTRKGTACKARPIPSKKRCKFHGGCSTGPKTIEGRTRIAEVQRSRWALWREERAQPEIRAETTVTEQGGGCFHKTCVGNERLC
;
A
#
# COMPACT_ATOMS: atom_id res chain seq x y z
N MET A 1 12.71 -8.65 34.45
CA MET A 1 13.45 -7.46 34.91
C MET A 1 12.66 -6.21 34.63
N THR A 2 12.84 -5.18 35.46
CA THR A 2 12.29 -3.84 35.26
C THR A 2 13.20 -2.99 34.36
N GLY A 3 12.70 -1.87 33.82
CA GLY A 3 13.52 -0.93 33.05
C GLY A 3 14.61 -0.27 33.91
N ASP A 4 14.32 -0.04 35.20
CA ASP A 4 15.28 0.50 36.15
C ASP A 4 16.41 -0.50 36.45
N GLU A 5 16.11 -1.80 36.55
CA GLU A 5 17.14 -2.85 36.65
C GLU A 5 18.05 -2.87 35.40
N LEU A 6 17.48 -2.75 34.19
CA LEU A 6 18.26 -2.66 32.95
C LEU A 6 19.18 -1.43 32.95
N ARG A 7 18.68 -0.29 33.45
CA ARG A 7 19.47 0.93 33.63
C ARG A 7 20.60 0.71 34.64
N ALA A 8 20.31 0.05 35.76
CA ALA A 8 21.30 -0.26 36.79
C ALA A 8 22.42 -1.14 36.22
N HIS A 9 22.08 -2.20 35.50
CA HIS A 9 23.07 -3.03 34.79
C HIS A 9 23.96 -2.20 33.88
N ARG A 10 23.39 -1.34 33.01
CA ARG A 10 24.18 -0.49 32.13
C ARG A 10 25.14 0.42 32.91
N VAL A 11 24.69 1.00 34.02
CA VAL A 11 25.52 1.87 34.87
C VAL A 11 26.64 1.09 35.56
N THR A 12 26.35 -0.11 36.07
CA THR A 12 27.37 -1.00 36.68
C THR A 12 28.47 -1.37 35.69
N HIS A 13 28.13 -1.54 34.41
CA HIS A 13 29.10 -1.77 33.33
C HIS A 13 29.83 -0.49 32.86
N GLY A 14 29.56 0.68 33.46
CA GLY A 14 30.19 1.95 33.09
C GLY A 14 29.78 2.46 31.70
N LEU A 15 28.71 1.94 31.11
CA LEU A 15 28.32 2.25 29.74
C LEU A 15 27.36 3.44 29.68
N SER A 16 27.60 4.37 28.74
CA SER A 16 26.59 5.36 28.36
C SER A 16 25.49 4.69 27.52
N ARG A 17 24.30 5.31 27.42
CA ARG A 17 23.22 4.79 26.55
C ARG A 17 23.67 4.62 25.10
N ARG A 18 24.47 5.57 24.59
CA ARG A 18 25.01 5.53 23.22
C ARG A 18 26.04 4.41 23.07
N ALA A 19 26.88 4.19 24.07
CA ALA A 19 27.87 3.10 24.06
C ALA A 19 27.19 1.72 24.07
N LEU A 20 26.18 1.51 24.92
CA LEU A 20 25.42 0.27 24.92
C LEU A 20 24.67 0.06 23.58
N ALA A 21 24.07 1.11 23.05
CA ALA A 21 23.37 1.05 21.77
C ALA A 21 24.32 0.69 20.60
N ALA A 22 25.54 1.24 20.60
CA ALA A 22 26.56 0.90 19.61
C ALA A 22 27.02 -0.56 19.75
N LEU A 23 27.27 -1.04 20.97
CA LEU A 23 27.63 -2.45 21.23
C LEU A 23 26.51 -3.43 20.82
N ALA A 24 25.25 -3.03 21.03
CA ALA A 24 24.09 -3.83 20.70
C ALA A 24 23.61 -3.67 19.25
N ASP A 25 24.24 -2.82 18.43
CA ASP A 25 23.77 -2.50 17.07
C ASP A 25 22.27 -2.10 17.07
N LEU A 26 21.97 -1.08 17.88
CA LEU A 26 20.64 -0.48 18.08
C LEU A 26 20.73 1.05 18.12
N HIS A 27 19.59 1.73 17.94
CA HIS A 27 19.54 3.19 18.11
C HIS A 27 19.54 3.56 19.61
N PRO A 28 20.21 4.66 20.04
CA PRO A 28 20.23 5.07 21.45
C PRO A 28 18.86 5.30 22.09
N ASP A 29 17.87 5.74 21.30
CA ASP A 29 16.49 5.89 21.80
C ASP A 29 15.83 4.55 22.11
N THR A 30 16.25 3.45 21.49
CA THR A 30 15.79 2.11 21.85
C THR A 30 16.19 1.78 23.29
N VAL A 31 17.41 2.10 23.70
CA VAL A 31 17.87 1.92 25.09
C VAL A 31 17.05 2.77 26.04
N LYS A 32 16.87 4.06 25.71
CA LYS A 32 16.04 5.00 26.49
C LYS A 32 14.59 4.53 26.63
N TYR A 33 14.01 3.94 25.58
CA TYR A 33 12.66 3.41 25.58
C TYR A 33 12.53 2.23 26.56
N TRP A 34 13.45 1.26 26.50
CA TRP A 34 13.40 0.07 27.36
C TRP A 34 13.72 0.38 28.82
N GLU A 35 14.61 1.33 29.11
CA GLU A 35 14.87 1.80 30.48
C GLU A 35 13.64 2.45 31.15
N ARG A 36 12.69 2.98 30.38
CA ARG A 36 11.48 3.63 30.90
C ARG A 36 10.32 2.66 31.13
N LYS A 37 10.46 1.40 30.73
CA LYS A 37 9.37 0.43 30.83
C LYS A 37 9.28 -0.12 32.26
N PRO A 38 8.06 -0.25 32.82
CA PRO A 38 7.89 -0.88 34.13
C PRO A 38 8.33 -2.35 34.09
N THR A 39 8.13 -3.03 32.96
CA THR A 39 8.56 -4.40 32.72
C THR A 39 9.22 -4.52 31.34
N VAL A 40 10.38 -5.17 31.28
CA VAL A 40 11.12 -5.42 30.04
C VAL A 40 10.87 -6.87 29.60
N ASP A 41 10.31 -7.05 28.40
CA ASP A 41 10.10 -8.37 27.81
C ASP A 41 11.40 -8.92 27.21
N LEU A 42 12.02 -9.87 27.92
CA LEU A 42 13.31 -10.49 27.56
C LEU A 42 13.24 -11.45 26.37
N ARG A 43 12.03 -11.69 25.84
CA ARG A 43 11.84 -12.44 24.58
C ARG A 43 11.98 -11.52 23.36
N GLY A 44 11.88 -10.21 23.56
CA GLY A 44 11.95 -9.21 22.50
C GLY A 44 13.34 -9.12 21.86
N TYR A 45 13.39 -8.65 20.62
CA TYR A 45 14.65 -8.48 19.86
C TYR A 45 15.62 -7.51 20.51
N ALA A 46 15.13 -6.33 20.89
CA ALA A 46 16.00 -5.30 21.48
C ALA A 46 16.49 -5.69 22.88
N PRO A 47 15.66 -6.16 23.83
CA PRO A 47 16.14 -6.63 25.12
C PRO A 47 17.17 -7.76 25.02
N ASP A 48 16.99 -8.75 24.13
CA ASP A 48 17.98 -9.81 23.91
C ASP A 48 19.36 -9.26 23.50
N LYS A 49 19.39 -8.37 22.51
CA LYS A 49 20.64 -7.72 22.07
C LYS A 49 21.30 -6.91 23.20
N LEU A 50 20.51 -6.17 23.98
CA LEU A 50 21.01 -5.39 25.12
C LEU A 50 21.61 -6.29 26.20
N MET A 51 20.92 -7.38 26.55
CA MET A 51 21.42 -8.34 27.55
C MET A 51 22.69 -9.05 27.09
N ARG A 52 22.79 -9.40 25.80
CA ARG A 52 24.02 -9.96 25.23
C ARG A 52 25.18 -8.96 25.27
N ALA A 53 24.93 -7.70 24.92
CA ALA A 53 25.93 -6.63 24.97
C ALA A 53 26.41 -6.33 26.41
N LEU A 54 25.56 -6.56 27.41
CA LEU A 54 25.90 -6.43 28.83
C LEU A 54 26.56 -7.70 29.41
N GLY A 55 26.82 -8.75 28.61
CA GLY A 55 27.36 -10.02 29.11
C GLY A 55 26.36 -10.85 29.93
N ALA A 56 25.09 -10.44 29.97
CA ALA A 56 24.02 -11.07 30.71
C ALA A 56 23.08 -11.88 29.80
N ALA A 57 23.66 -12.55 28.79
CA ALA A 57 22.94 -13.34 27.80
C ALA A 57 22.09 -14.47 28.42
N HIS A 58 22.47 -14.98 29.60
CA HIS A 58 21.73 -15.99 30.36
C HIS A 58 20.35 -15.51 30.83
N LEU A 59 20.13 -14.20 30.94
CA LEU A 59 18.83 -13.60 31.26
C LEU A 59 17.95 -13.44 30.03
N SER A 60 18.49 -13.59 28.81
CA SER A 60 17.67 -13.54 27.59
C SER A 60 16.80 -14.79 27.50
N SER A 61 15.51 -14.58 27.21
CA SER A 61 14.55 -15.67 26.94
C SER A 61 14.17 -15.73 25.46
N ARG A 62 14.97 -15.12 24.57
CA ARG A 62 14.72 -15.14 23.14
C ARG A 62 14.79 -16.58 22.62
N GLY A 63 13.72 -17.02 21.95
CA GLY A 63 13.60 -18.39 21.43
C GLY A 63 13.05 -19.41 22.43
N VAL A 64 12.95 -19.06 23.72
CA VAL A 64 12.26 -19.88 24.72
C VAL A 64 10.80 -19.41 24.77
N TYR A 65 10.00 -19.91 23.84
CA TYR A 65 8.55 -19.84 23.97
C TYR A 65 8.15 -20.99 24.90
N SER A 66 7.56 -20.69 26.05
CA SER A 66 7.00 -21.72 26.93
C SER A 66 6.06 -22.58 26.10
N SER A 67 6.43 -23.82 25.83
CA SER A 67 5.71 -24.75 24.96
C SER A 67 4.48 -25.35 25.63
N LEU A 68 3.95 -24.69 26.66
CA LEU A 68 2.76 -25.11 27.38
C LEU A 68 1.69 -24.04 27.16
N GLU A 69 0.83 -24.37 26.19
CA GLU A 69 -0.46 -23.78 25.77
C GLU A 69 -0.47 -23.38 24.28
N PRO A 70 -1.55 -23.71 23.57
CA PRO A 70 -1.55 -24.73 22.54
C PRO A 70 -1.15 -24.21 21.17
N ARG A 71 -0.87 -25.15 20.25
CA ARG A 71 -0.69 -24.98 18.79
C ARG A 71 -1.26 -23.64 18.32
N GLY A 72 -0.39 -22.81 17.76
CA GLY A 72 -0.74 -21.45 17.37
C GLY A 72 -2.02 -21.34 16.55
N ILE A 73 -2.52 -20.12 16.43
CA ILE A 73 -3.71 -19.73 15.65
C ILE A 73 -3.63 -20.17 14.16
N PHE A 74 -2.50 -20.70 13.71
CA PHE A 74 -2.37 -21.43 12.45
C PHE A 74 -2.24 -22.94 12.69
N GLY A 75 -3.35 -23.60 12.97
CA GLY A 75 -3.46 -25.06 12.91
C GLY A 75 -3.48 -25.54 11.46
N THR A 76 -2.33 -25.58 10.80
CA THR A 76 -2.17 -26.36 9.56
C THR A 76 -0.78 -26.99 9.49
N PHE A 77 -0.73 -28.33 9.43
CA PHE A 77 0.46 -29.09 9.03
C PHE A 77 0.62 -29.19 7.50
N THR A 78 -0.17 -28.44 6.73
CA THR A 78 -0.20 -28.56 5.26
C THR A 78 0.85 -27.67 4.61
N ARG A 79 2.01 -28.27 4.29
CA ARG A 79 2.72 -27.91 3.05
C ARG A 79 1.76 -28.20 1.89
N ALA A 80 1.26 -27.18 1.23
CA ALA A 80 0.36 -27.33 0.09
C ALA A 80 1.08 -27.97 -1.10
N ARG A 81 0.76 -29.23 -1.41
CA ARG A 81 0.77 -29.80 -2.77
C ARG A 81 -0.35 -30.86 -2.87
N GLY A 82 -1.52 -30.42 -3.32
CA GLY A 82 -2.64 -31.26 -3.80
C GLY A 82 -3.45 -31.99 -2.73
N GLY A 83 -4.75 -31.65 -2.59
CA GLY A 83 -5.73 -32.54 -1.96
C GLY A 83 -6.77 -31.90 -1.04
N VAL A 84 -7.94 -31.60 -1.64
CA VAL A 84 -9.33 -31.53 -1.15
C VAL A 84 -9.64 -30.90 0.22
N LEU A 85 -10.46 -29.83 0.17
CA LEU A 85 -11.20 -29.28 1.31
C LEU A 85 -12.41 -30.16 1.64
N GLN A 86 -12.46 -30.75 2.82
CA GLN A 86 -13.73 -31.11 3.45
C GLN A 86 -13.66 -30.81 4.95
N PHE A 87 -14.36 -29.74 5.34
CA PHE A 87 -15.34 -29.79 6.42
C PHE A 87 -16.36 -28.67 6.18
N ALA A 88 -17.34 -28.98 5.33
CA ALA A 88 -18.65 -28.36 5.43
C ALA A 88 -19.23 -28.79 6.77
N VAL A 89 -19.36 -27.90 7.76
CA VAL A 89 -20.62 -27.31 8.28
C VAL A 89 -20.25 -26.32 9.41
N ILE A 90 -20.11 -25.04 9.07
CA ILE A 90 -20.62 -23.97 9.92
C ILE A 90 -21.51 -23.12 9.00
N SER A 91 -22.78 -23.16 9.34
CA SER A 91 -23.93 -22.65 8.61
C SER A 91 -23.83 -21.15 8.30
N ALA A 92 -24.14 -20.80 7.05
CA ALA A 92 -24.92 -19.63 6.65
C ALA A 92 -24.82 -18.35 7.51
N ALA A 93 -23.64 -17.76 7.64
CA ALA A 93 -23.49 -16.41 8.21
C ALA A 93 -22.53 -15.56 7.38
N ALA A 94 -23.13 -14.58 6.70
CA ALA A 94 -22.53 -13.49 5.94
C ALA A 94 -21.70 -13.89 4.71
N SER A 95 -22.28 -13.67 3.53
CA SER A 95 -21.54 -13.45 2.29
C SER A 95 -20.58 -12.27 2.48
N HIS A 96 -19.37 -12.53 2.97
CA HIS A 96 -18.29 -11.57 2.89
C HIS A 96 -18.14 -11.23 1.41
N GLY A 97 -18.43 -9.97 1.08
CA GLY A 97 -18.36 -9.47 -0.29
C GLY A 97 -16.99 -9.76 -0.93
N PRO A 98 -16.85 -9.55 -2.25
CA PRO A 98 -15.64 -9.94 -2.97
C PRO A 98 -14.38 -9.40 -2.27
N ILE A 99 -13.36 -10.25 -2.14
CA ILE A 99 -12.12 -9.93 -1.40
C ILE A 99 -11.38 -8.76 -2.05
N SER A 100 -11.54 -8.59 -3.37
CA SER A 100 -10.92 -7.52 -4.16
C SER A 100 -11.86 -7.00 -5.26
N CYS A 101 -11.56 -5.81 -5.78
CA CYS A 101 -12.35 -5.16 -6.82
C CYS A 101 -12.35 -5.90 -8.18
N GLY A 102 -11.23 -6.52 -8.56
CA GLY A 102 -11.10 -7.29 -9.80
C GLY A 102 -11.21 -6.52 -11.12
N ALA A 103 -11.39 -5.19 -11.10
CA ALA A 103 -11.47 -4.38 -12.33
C ALA A 103 -10.13 -4.34 -13.07
N ARG A 104 -10.15 -4.34 -14.41
CA ARG A 104 -8.92 -4.21 -15.22
C ARG A 104 -8.33 -2.82 -15.02
N THR A 105 -7.13 -2.76 -14.47
CA THR A 105 -6.39 -1.49 -14.28
C THR A 105 -5.75 -1.05 -15.60
N ARG A 106 -5.25 0.20 -15.65
CA ARG A 106 -4.48 0.72 -16.80
C ARG A 106 -3.26 -0.14 -17.14
N LYS A 107 -2.70 -0.87 -16.15
CA LYS A 107 -1.57 -1.80 -16.33
C LYS A 107 -1.99 -3.17 -16.87
N GLY A 108 -3.27 -3.36 -17.22
CA GLY A 108 -3.81 -4.64 -17.69
C GLY A 108 -4.05 -5.69 -16.61
N THR A 109 -3.62 -5.44 -15.37
CA THR A 109 -3.80 -6.36 -14.24
C THR A 109 -5.11 -6.10 -13.49
N ALA A 110 -5.62 -7.12 -12.79
CA ALA A 110 -6.82 -6.98 -11.97
C ALA A 110 -6.57 -6.11 -10.73
N CYS A 111 -7.55 -5.27 -10.39
CA CYS A 111 -7.47 -4.36 -9.26
C CYS A 111 -7.52 -5.12 -7.93
N LYS A 112 -6.43 -5.01 -7.16
CA LYS A 112 -6.27 -5.63 -5.84
C LYS A 112 -6.90 -4.81 -4.69
N ALA A 113 -7.42 -3.62 -4.97
CA ALA A 113 -8.01 -2.77 -3.94
C ALA A 113 -9.28 -3.41 -3.36
N ARG A 114 -9.52 -3.20 -2.06
CA ARG A 114 -10.72 -3.68 -1.38
C ARG A 114 -11.97 -2.99 -1.95
N PRO A 115 -13.04 -3.72 -2.27
CA PRO A 115 -14.27 -3.08 -2.68
C PRO A 115 -14.94 -2.36 -1.51
N ILE A 116 -15.87 -1.47 -1.84
CA ILE A 116 -16.69 -0.82 -0.82
C ILE A 116 -17.60 -1.89 -0.19
N PRO A 117 -17.83 -1.87 1.14
CA PRO A 117 -18.80 -2.75 1.77
C PRO A 117 -20.13 -2.75 1.00
N SER A 118 -20.79 -3.91 0.86
CA SER A 118 -21.99 -4.13 0.03
C SER A 118 -21.84 -4.05 -1.50
N LYS A 119 -20.69 -3.65 -2.04
CA LYS A 119 -20.49 -3.48 -3.50
C LYS A 119 -19.37 -4.39 -4.02
N LYS A 120 -19.38 -4.62 -5.34
CA LYS A 120 -18.37 -5.47 -5.99
C LYS A 120 -17.07 -4.74 -6.37
N ARG A 121 -17.07 -3.41 -6.41
CA ARG A 121 -15.94 -2.60 -6.91
C ARG A 121 -15.46 -1.57 -5.88
N CYS A 122 -14.20 -1.14 -6.01
CA CYS A 122 -13.59 -0.13 -5.14
C CYS A 122 -13.96 1.30 -5.59
N LYS A 123 -13.63 2.30 -4.76
CA LYS A 123 -13.84 3.74 -5.04
C LYS A 123 -13.39 4.16 -6.45
N PHE A 124 -12.22 3.68 -6.89
CA PHE A 124 -11.63 4.03 -8.18
C PHE A 124 -12.30 3.39 -9.40
N HIS A 125 -13.00 2.27 -9.23
CA HIS A 125 -13.59 1.52 -10.35
C HIS A 125 -15.12 1.52 -10.28
N GLY A 126 -15.72 2.66 -9.90
CA GLY A 126 -17.17 2.83 -9.89
C GLY A 126 -17.89 2.28 -8.65
N GLY A 127 -17.15 1.89 -7.60
CA GLY A 127 -17.76 1.52 -6.32
C GLY A 127 -18.56 2.66 -5.68
N CYS A 128 -18.13 3.92 -5.84
CA CYS A 128 -18.86 5.06 -5.31
C CYS A 128 -20.05 5.48 -6.18
N SER A 129 -20.01 5.20 -7.47
CA SER A 129 -21.05 5.60 -8.42
C SER A 129 -22.33 4.77 -8.19
N THR A 130 -23.45 5.44 -7.93
CA THR A 130 -24.77 4.81 -7.75
C THR A 130 -25.59 4.77 -9.03
N GLY A 131 -25.23 5.58 -10.03
CA GLY A 131 -25.99 5.75 -11.28
C GLY A 131 -27.35 6.44 -11.06
N PRO A 132 -28.01 6.87 -12.16
CA PRO A 132 -29.38 7.39 -12.10
C PRO A 132 -30.35 6.28 -11.70
N LYS A 133 -31.11 6.48 -10.62
CA LYS A 133 -32.12 5.51 -10.16
C LYS A 133 -33.50 5.75 -10.79
N THR A 134 -33.82 7.00 -11.12
CA THR A 134 -35.11 7.40 -11.71
C THR A 134 -35.19 7.06 -13.19
N ILE A 135 -36.41 7.01 -13.73
CA ILE A 135 -36.65 6.79 -15.17
C ILE A 135 -36.20 8.04 -15.94
N GLU A 136 -36.60 9.23 -15.49
CA GLU A 136 -36.20 10.52 -16.09
C GLU A 136 -34.67 10.69 -16.13
N GLY A 137 -33.97 10.29 -15.06
CA GLY A 137 -32.51 10.35 -15.03
C GLY A 137 -31.87 9.40 -16.05
N ARG A 138 -32.48 8.22 -16.26
CA ARG A 138 -32.03 7.25 -17.26
C ARG A 138 -32.31 7.73 -18.68
N THR A 139 -33.49 8.31 -18.96
CA THR A 139 -33.84 8.83 -20.30
C THR A 139 -32.93 9.99 -20.67
N ARG A 140 -32.71 10.95 -19.76
CA ARG A 140 -31.81 12.08 -19.99
C ARG A 140 -30.40 11.63 -20.33
N ILE A 141 -29.84 10.66 -19.59
CA ILE A 141 -28.50 10.14 -19.88
C ILE A 141 -28.47 9.39 -21.22
N ALA A 142 -29.52 8.63 -21.54
CA ALA A 142 -29.63 7.93 -22.81
C ALA A 142 -29.72 8.89 -24.01
N GLU A 143 -30.47 9.99 -23.89
CA GLU A 143 -30.58 11.04 -24.90
C GLU A 143 -29.23 11.71 -25.14
N VAL A 144 -28.57 12.15 -24.07
CA VAL A 144 -27.24 12.79 -24.17
C VAL A 144 -26.23 11.84 -24.82
N GLN A 145 -26.25 10.55 -24.46
CA GLN A 145 -25.41 9.56 -25.13
C GLN A 145 -25.75 9.46 -26.62
N ARG A 146 -27.01 9.29 -27.00
CA ARG A 146 -27.44 9.20 -28.40
C ARG A 146 -26.96 10.40 -29.22
N SER A 147 -27.15 11.62 -28.72
CA SER A 147 -26.69 12.83 -29.40
C SER A 147 -25.17 12.87 -29.56
N ARG A 148 -24.40 12.50 -28.52
CA ARG A 148 -22.94 12.42 -28.60
C ARG A 148 -22.47 11.43 -29.67
N TRP A 149 -23.09 10.24 -29.74
CA TRP A 149 -22.73 9.23 -30.74
C TRP A 149 -23.15 9.62 -32.16
N ALA A 150 -24.24 10.38 -32.32
CA ALA A 150 -24.65 10.94 -33.61
C ALA A 150 -23.60 11.92 -34.14
N LEU A 151 -23.22 12.91 -33.32
CA LEU A 151 -22.18 13.88 -33.66
C LEU A 151 -20.84 13.21 -34.01
N TRP A 152 -20.41 12.23 -33.21
CA TRP A 152 -19.18 11.48 -33.48
C TRP A 152 -19.23 10.71 -34.81
N ARG A 153 -20.40 10.19 -35.19
CA ARG A 153 -20.56 9.51 -36.49
C ARG A 153 -20.56 10.50 -37.64
N GLU A 154 -21.21 11.64 -37.50
CA GLU A 154 -21.22 12.71 -38.51
C GLU A 154 -19.81 13.26 -38.76
N GLU A 155 -19.05 13.54 -37.70
CA GLU A 155 -17.64 13.98 -37.78
C GLU A 155 -16.77 12.97 -38.53
N ARG A 156 -16.98 11.67 -38.32
CA ARG A 156 -16.24 10.60 -39.02
C ARG A 156 -16.78 10.27 -40.41
N ALA A 157 -18.01 10.66 -40.71
CA ALA A 157 -18.64 10.47 -42.01
C ALA A 157 -18.29 11.60 -42.98
N GLN A 158 -17.95 12.78 -42.48
CA GLN A 158 -17.40 13.84 -43.34
C GLN A 158 -16.03 13.39 -43.88
N PRO A 159 -15.90 13.17 -45.20
CA PRO A 159 -14.60 12.96 -45.79
C PRO A 159 -13.78 14.23 -45.57
N GLU A 160 -12.50 14.09 -45.22
CA GLU A 160 -11.56 15.20 -45.10
C GLU A 160 -11.57 16.01 -46.40
N ILE A 161 -12.32 17.13 -46.44
CA ILE A 161 -12.20 18.10 -47.51
C ILE A 161 -10.82 18.72 -47.29
N ARG A 162 -9.82 18.24 -48.03
CA ARG A 162 -8.47 18.81 -48.06
C ARG A 162 -8.59 20.31 -48.29
N ALA A 163 -8.30 21.08 -47.25
CA ALA A 163 -8.08 22.51 -47.36
C ALA A 163 -6.83 22.68 -48.23
N GLU A 164 -7.05 22.95 -49.52
CA GLU A 164 -6.02 23.46 -50.42
C GLU A 164 -5.77 24.92 -50.02
N THR A 165 -4.98 25.11 -48.96
CA THR A 165 -4.38 26.42 -48.66
C THR A 165 -3.28 26.62 -49.69
N THR A 166 -3.58 27.30 -50.79
CA THR A 166 -2.57 27.78 -51.72
C THR A 166 -1.71 28.82 -51.00
N VAL A 167 -0.55 28.36 -50.52
CA VAL A 167 0.53 29.23 -50.06
C VAL A 167 1.11 29.91 -51.30
N THR A 168 0.84 31.20 -51.49
CA THR A 168 1.56 32.03 -52.44
C THR A 168 2.91 32.40 -51.85
N GLU A 169 3.94 31.67 -52.26
CA GLU A 169 5.34 32.03 -52.02
C GLU A 169 5.68 33.33 -52.76
N GLN A 170 6.11 34.36 -52.01
CA GLN A 170 6.94 35.42 -52.56
C GLN A 170 8.09 35.74 -51.61
N GLY A 171 9.29 35.31 -52.01
CA GLY A 171 10.49 36.14 -51.87
C GLY A 171 11.27 36.07 -50.56
N GLY A 172 12.26 35.18 -50.52
CA GLY A 172 13.66 35.50 -50.22
C GLY A 172 14.01 36.40 -49.03
N GLY A 173 14.65 35.81 -48.02
CA GLY A 173 15.38 36.59 -47.01
C GLY A 173 16.17 35.70 -46.06
N CYS A 174 17.44 35.47 -46.35
CA CYS A 174 18.40 34.86 -45.45
C CYS A 174 18.58 35.76 -44.22
N PHE A 175 18.17 35.32 -43.02
CA PHE A 175 18.57 35.97 -41.78
C PHE A 175 19.02 34.96 -40.72
N HIS A 176 20.22 35.23 -40.22
CA HIS A 176 21.02 34.39 -39.35
C HIS A 176 20.36 34.16 -37.99
N LYS A 177 20.60 32.96 -37.45
CA LYS A 177 20.30 32.59 -36.06
C LYS A 177 21.01 33.56 -35.11
N THR A 178 20.25 34.28 -34.29
CA THR A 178 20.75 34.78 -33.01
C THR A 178 19.94 34.14 -31.89
N CYS A 179 20.66 33.42 -31.02
CA CYS A 179 20.18 32.95 -29.74
C CYS A 179 20.17 34.13 -28.75
N VAL A 180 19.03 34.46 -28.17
CA VAL A 180 18.90 35.19 -26.90
C VAL A 180 17.70 34.54 -26.19
N GLY A 181 17.92 33.69 -25.18
CA GLY A 181 17.91 34.07 -23.77
C GLY A 181 16.46 34.03 -23.23
N ASN A 182 16.07 32.94 -22.54
CA ASN A 182 15.72 32.94 -21.10
C ASN A 182 14.47 33.80 -20.77
N GLU A 183 13.35 33.24 -20.32
CA GLU A 183 12.97 33.08 -18.90
C GLU A 183 11.71 32.19 -18.83
N ARG A 184 11.71 31.02 -18.16
CA ARG A 184 11.27 30.77 -16.77
C ARG A 184 10.01 31.50 -16.31
N LEU A 185 9.02 30.71 -15.85
CA LEU A 185 8.23 30.84 -14.60
C LEU A 185 6.92 30.04 -14.79
N CYS A 186 6.92 28.77 -14.36
CA CYS A 186 6.37 28.29 -13.07
C CYS A 186 4.84 28.28 -13.06
#